data_AF-A0A8K0KGZ2-F1
#
_entry.id   AF-A0A8K0KGZ2-F1
#
_cell.length_a   1.000
_cell.length_b   1.000
_cell.length_c   1.000
_cell.angle_alpha   90.00
_cell.angle_beta   90.00
_cell.angle_gamma   90.00
#
_symmetry.space_group_name_H-M   'P 1'
#
loop_
_entity.id
_entity.type
_entity.pdbx_description
1 polymer ?
#
loop_
_entity_poly.entity_id
_entity_poly.type
_entity_poly.pdbx_seq_one_letter_code
_entity_poly.pdbx_strand_id
1 'polypeptide(L)'
;MREQTVMILRQFLAAWAFLTGGAPANESLSSQSTVTRITETRSPTYYTTRFDYVNVDSFLSNSRLVNSYLACIMDKGPCTKEGNELKGHYGYLLFTLAARLT
;
A
#
# COMPACT_ATOMS: atom_id res chain seq x y z
N MET A 1 -19.40 -31.84 -45.49
CA MET A 1 -18.30 -32.63 -44.89
C MET A 1 -17.17 -31.79 -44.26
N ARG A 2 -17.05 -30.47 -44.53
CA ARG A 2 -16.01 -29.61 -43.88
C ARG A 2 -16.47 -28.90 -42.60
N GLU A 3 -17.77 -28.76 -42.35
CA GLU A 3 -18.24 -28.01 -41.18
C GLU A 3 -18.09 -28.77 -39.86
N GLN A 4 -18.33 -30.09 -39.84
CA GLN A 4 -18.22 -30.85 -38.59
C GLN A 4 -16.78 -30.98 -38.08
N THR A 5 -15.79 -31.12 -38.98
CA THR A 5 -14.37 -31.17 -38.59
C THR A 5 -13.89 -29.86 -37.96
N VAL A 6 -14.39 -28.70 -38.43
CA VAL A 6 -14.03 -27.39 -37.87
C VAL A 6 -14.66 -27.20 -36.48
N MET A 7 -15.89 -27.65 -36.26
CA MET A 7 -16.52 -27.58 -34.93
C MET A 7 -15.81 -28.48 -33.90
N ILE A 8 -15.45 -29.71 -34.30
CA ILE A 8 -14.75 -30.66 -33.44
C ILE A 8 -13.35 -30.14 -33.08
N LEU A 9 -12.59 -29.62 -34.05
CA LEU A 9 -11.26 -29.05 -33.80
C LEU A 9 -11.32 -27.83 -32.87
N ARG A 10 -12.36 -26.99 -32.96
CA ARG A 10 -12.59 -25.87 -32.04
C ARG A 10 -12.89 -26.32 -30.61
N GLN A 11 -13.71 -27.35 -30.42
CA GLN A 11 -14.01 -27.91 -29.10
C GLN A 11 -12.77 -28.52 -28.44
N PHE A 12 -11.97 -29.26 -29.22
CA PHE A 12 -10.72 -29.85 -28.71
C PHE A 12 -9.64 -28.80 -28.40
N LEU A 13 -9.51 -27.74 -29.22
CA LEU A 13 -8.59 -26.64 -28.93
C LEU A 13 -8.98 -25.87 -27.66
N ALA A 14 -10.28 -25.65 -27.42
CA ALA A 14 -10.76 -25.04 -26.18
C ALA A 14 -10.46 -25.91 -24.94
N ALA A 15 -10.65 -27.23 -25.04
CA ALA A 15 -10.31 -28.16 -23.97
C ALA A 15 -8.79 -28.22 -23.69
N TRP A 16 -7.95 -28.16 -24.72
CA TRP A 16 -6.49 -28.10 -24.57
C TRP A 16 -6.01 -26.79 -23.94
N ALA A 17 -6.67 -25.66 -24.23
CA ALA A 17 -6.43 -24.39 -23.55
C ALA A 17 -6.73 -24.47 -22.03
N PHE A 18 -7.77 -25.21 -21.62
CA PHE A 18 -8.06 -25.43 -20.20
C PHE A 18 -7.07 -26.38 -19.50
N LEU A 19 -6.54 -27.37 -20.21
CA LEU A 19 -5.58 -28.34 -19.66
C LEU A 19 -4.14 -27.82 -19.58
N THR A 20 -3.78 -26.79 -20.35
CA THR A 20 -2.43 -26.22 -20.36
C THR A 20 -2.18 -25.19 -19.26
N GLY A 21 -3.17 -24.88 -18.40
CA GLY A 21 -2.96 -24.05 -17.21
C GLY A 21 -2.25 -22.72 -17.52
N GLY A 22 -2.48 -22.15 -18.70
CA GLY A 22 -1.98 -20.83 -19.04
C GLY A 22 -2.85 -19.80 -18.37
N ALA A 23 -2.36 -19.20 -17.28
CA ALA A 23 -2.99 -18.05 -16.66
C ALA A 23 -3.10 -16.91 -17.69
N PRO A 24 -4.30 -16.44 -18.09
CA PRO A 24 -4.41 -15.13 -18.68
C PRO A 24 -4.07 -14.10 -17.59
N ALA A 25 -3.09 -13.25 -17.88
CA ALA A 25 -2.91 -12.00 -17.17
C ALA A 25 -4.27 -11.28 -17.09
N ASN A 26 -4.52 -10.60 -15.96
CA ASN A 26 -5.56 -9.59 -15.72
C ASN A 26 -7.04 -10.04 -15.69
N GLU A 27 -7.42 -10.84 -14.70
CA GLU A 27 -8.81 -10.88 -14.25
C GLU A 27 -9.19 -9.57 -13.55
N SER A 28 -9.78 -8.66 -14.31
CA SER A 28 -10.50 -7.50 -13.82
C SER A 28 -11.89 -7.92 -13.34
N LEU A 29 -12.14 -7.89 -12.02
CA LEU A 29 -13.49 -7.67 -11.52
C LEU A 29 -13.51 -6.99 -10.14
N SER A 30 -13.21 -5.70 -10.12
CA SER A 30 -14.18 -4.78 -9.54
C SER A 30 -14.14 -3.48 -10.33
N SER A 31 -15.30 -3.14 -10.90
CA SER A 31 -15.64 -1.81 -11.38
C SER A 31 -15.08 -1.41 -12.75
N GLN A 32 -15.54 -2.10 -13.80
CA GLN A 32 -15.67 -1.45 -15.11
C GLN A 32 -16.86 -0.47 -15.03
N SER A 33 -16.67 0.64 -14.33
CA SER A 33 -17.61 1.76 -14.29
C SER A 33 -16.88 3.03 -14.67
N THR A 34 -17.20 3.48 -15.88
CA THR A 34 -16.97 4.81 -16.44
C THR A 34 -16.80 5.88 -15.38
N VAL A 35 -15.60 6.48 -15.37
CA VAL A 35 -15.23 7.81 -14.89
C VAL A 35 -16.39 8.60 -14.25
N THR A 36 -16.40 8.70 -12.92
CA THR A 36 -16.83 9.92 -12.21
C THR A 36 -16.44 9.91 -10.72
N ARG A 37 -15.71 10.97 -10.34
CA ARG A 37 -15.53 11.60 -9.00
C ARG A 37 -14.50 11.04 -7.99
N ILE A 38 -13.52 11.91 -7.75
CA ILE A 38 -12.60 12.10 -6.60
C ILE A 38 -11.80 10.89 -6.09
N THR A 39 -10.53 10.87 -6.53
CA THR A 39 -9.33 10.51 -5.76
C THR A 39 -9.57 9.68 -4.51
N GLU A 40 -9.55 8.36 -4.67
CA GLU A 40 -9.26 7.45 -3.58
C GLU A 40 -7.74 7.36 -3.43
N THR A 41 -7.16 8.23 -2.60
CA THR A 41 -5.87 7.95 -1.98
C THR A 41 -6.06 6.73 -1.10
N ARG A 42 -5.87 5.53 -1.66
CA ARG A 42 -5.56 4.35 -0.87
C ARG A 42 -4.17 4.58 -0.27
N SER A 43 -4.11 5.35 0.81
CA SER A 43 -2.93 5.36 1.65
C SER A 43 -2.68 3.90 2.04
N PRO A 44 -1.44 3.40 1.94
CA PRO A 44 -1.12 2.10 2.49
C PRO A 44 -1.60 2.11 3.94
N THR A 45 -2.25 1.05 4.39
CA THR A 45 -2.78 0.84 5.76
C THR A 45 -1.67 0.74 6.82
N TYR A 46 -0.54 1.39 6.55
CA TYR A 46 0.68 1.37 7.31
C TYR A 46 0.68 2.45 8.41
N TYR A 47 -0.14 3.49 8.26
CA TYR A 47 -0.30 4.54 9.25
C TYR A 47 -1.74 4.60 9.77
N THR A 48 -1.89 4.86 11.07
CA THR A 48 -3.21 5.01 11.68
C THR A 48 -3.78 6.38 11.33
N THR A 49 -5.09 6.46 11.06
CA THR A 49 -5.80 7.72 10.76
C THR A 49 -5.93 8.67 11.97
N ARG A 50 -5.38 8.26 13.12
CA ARG A 50 -5.48 8.99 14.39
C ARG A 50 -4.72 10.31 14.36
N PHE A 51 -3.74 10.44 13.45
CA PHE A 51 -2.88 11.61 13.32
C PHE A 51 -3.26 12.54 12.15
N ASP A 52 -4.28 12.19 11.35
CA ASP A 52 -4.65 12.95 10.15
C ASP A 52 -5.20 14.36 10.47
N TYR A 53 -5.73 14.55 11.68
CA TYR A 53 -6.31 15.81 12.16
C TYR A 53 -5.40 16.60 13.11
N VAL A 54 -4.15 16.14 13.33
CA VAL A 54 -3.22 16.86 14.19
C VAL A 54 -2.70 18.10 13.46
N ASN A 55 -2.92 19.27 14.05
CA ASN A 55 -2.41 20.52 13.50
C ASN A 55 -0.89 20.63 13.73
N VAL A 56 -0.11 20.37 12.68
CA VAL A 56 1.35 20.33 12.73
C VAL A 56 1.94 21.69 13.12
N ASP A 57 1.33 22.80 12.68
CA ASP A 57 1.82 24.15 12.99
C ASP A 57 1.74 24.45 14.50
N SER A 58 0.63 24.07 15.13
CA SER A 58 0.44 24.21 16.57
C SER A 58 1.40 23.33 17.36
N PHE A 59 1.68 22.12 16.87
CA PHE A 59 2.66 21.23 17.47
C PHE A 59 4.08 21.82 17.40
N LEU A 60 4.47 22.34 16.23
CA LEU A 60 5.77 22.96 16.00
C LEU A 60 5.94 24.30 16.71
N SER A 61 4.84 25.03 16.96
CA SER A 61 4.86 26.29 17.72
C SER A 61 5.27 26.10 19.18
N ASN A 62 5.06 24.89 19.73
CA ASN A 62 5.41 24.58 21.11
C ASN A 62 6.77 23.90 21.18
N SER A 63 7.83 24.70 21.38
CA SER A 63 9.21 24.21 21.47
C SER A 63 9.43 23.15 22.55
N ARG A 64 8.66 23.17 23.65
CA ARG A 64 8.75 22.16 24.72
C ARG A 64 8.22 20.80 24.27
N LEU A 65 7.10 20.77 23.55
CA LEU A 65 6.54 19.55 22.97
C LEU A 65 7.49 18.97 21.93
N VAL A 66 7.96 19.80 20.99
CA VAL A 66 8.91 19.37 19.96
C VAL A 66 10.17 18.78 20.58
N ASN A 67 10.76 19.44 21.59
CA ASN A 67 11.97 18.93 22.25
C ASN A 67 11.73 17.57 22.93
N SER A 68 10.56 17.36 23.54
CA SER A 68 10.24 16.07 24.16
C SER A 68 10.12 14.93 23.13
N TYR A 69 9.51 15.20 21.97
CA TYR A 69 9.45 14.22 20.88
C TYR A 69 10.82 13.97 20.24
N LEU A 70 11.61 15.01 20.02
CA LEU A 70 12.95 14.88 19.46
C LEU A 70 13.88 14.12 20.40
N ALA A 71 13.81 14.40 21.71
CA ALA A 71 14.56 13.68 22.74
C ALA A 71 14.19 12.19 22.77
N CYS A 72 12.92 11.84 22.55
CA CYS A 72 12.51 10.45 22.41
C CYS A 72 13.12 9.77 21.18
N ILE A 73 13.02 10.40 20.01
CA ILE A 73 13.54 9.82 18.75
C ILE A 73 15.06 9.59 18.86
N MET A 74 15.75 10.45 19.61
CA MET A 74 17.20 10.37 19.85
C MET A 74 17.60 9.51 21.06
N ASP A 75 16.66 8.83 21.73
CA ASP A 75 16.93 8.04 22.94
C ASP A 75 17.58 8.82 24.10
N LYS A 76 17.34 10.13 24.16
CA LYS A 76 17.91 11.05 25.16
C LYS A 76 16.95 11.36 26.32
N GLY A 77 15.73 10.83 26.31
CA GLY A 77 14.71 11.21 27.30
C GLY A 77 13.45 10.35 27.29
N PRO A 78 12.48 10.68 28.18
CA PRO A 78 11.22 9.95 28.28
C PRO A 78 10.35 10.14 27.04
N CYS A 79 9.73 9.06 26.58
CA CYS A 79 8.89 9.07 25.40
C CYS A 79 7.40 9.01 25.74
N THR A 80 6.60 9.81 25.05
CA THR A 80 5.15 9.72 25.10
C THR A 80 4.68 8.51 24.28
N LYS A 81 3.46 8.02 24.55
CA LYS A 81 2.88 6.91 23.78
C LYS A 81 2.87 7.19 22.28
N GLU A 82 2.47 8.40 21.91
CA GLU A 82 2.46 8.88 20.52
C GLU A 82 3.88 9.04 19.93
N GLY A 83 4.85 9.45 20.76
CA GLY A 83 6.26 9.53 20.35
C GLY A 83 6.88 8.16 20.08
N ASN A 84 6.44 7.10 20.78
CA ASN A 84 6.92 5.73 20.55
C ASN A 84 6.44 5.17 19.22
N GLU A 85 5.17 5.41 18.86
CA GLU A 85 4.63 5.06 17.54
C GLU A 85 5.42 5.79 16.44
N LEU A 86 5.64 7.09 16.64
CA LEU A 86 6.40 7.91 15.72
C LEU A 86 7.84 7.43 15.57
N LYS A 87 8.51 7.05 16.68
CA LYS A 87 9.86 6.49 16.66
C LYS A 87 9.92 5.14 15.93
N GLY A 88 8.91 4.27 16.14
CA GLY A 88 8.78 3.01 15.41
C GLY A 88 8.67 3.26 13.89
N HIS A 89 7.87 4.26 13.51
CA HIS A 89 7.72 4.68 12.12
C HIS A 89 8.99 5.35 11.55
N TYR A 90 9.70 6.20 12.28
CA TYR A 90 10.96 6.75 11.77
C TYR A 90 12.07 5.69 11.72
N GLY A 91 12.07 4.74 12.65
CA GLY A 91 13.06 3.65 12.71
C GLY A 91 13.02 2.72 11.51
N TYR A 92 11.83 2.27 11.07
CA TYR A 92 11.74 1.41 9.89
C TYR A 92 12.12 2.16 8.61
N LEU A 93 11.83 3.46 8.50
CA LEU A 93 12.22 4.29 7.35
C LEU A 93 13.74 4.40 7.26
N LEU A 94 14.42 4.70 8.36
CA LEU A 94 15.88 4.75 8.40
C LEU A 94 16.51 3.40 8.02
N PHE A 95 15.97 2.29 8.54
CA PHE A 95 16.46 0.95 8.22
C PHE A 95 16.23 0.57 6.75
N THR A 96 15.03 0.85 6.21
CA THR A 96 14.68 0.51 4.82
C THR A 96 15.37 1.40 3.79
N LEU A 97 15.53 2.69 4.07
CA LEU A 97 16.28 3.62 3.21
C LEU A 97 17.77 3.26 3.23
N ALA A 98 18.35 2.93 4.39
CA ALA A 98 19.72 2.43 4.48
C ALA A 98 19.90 1.14 3.68
N ALA A 99 18.95 0.20 3.76
CA ALA A 99 18.98 -1.05 2.99
C ALA A 99 18.76 -0.87 1.47
N ARG A 100 18.19 0.27 1.03
CA ARG A 100 18.03 0.61 -0.39
C ARG A 100 19.24 1.32 -1.00
N LEU A 101 20.18 1.78 -0.16
CA LEU A 101 21.34 2.58 -0.56
C LEU A 101 22.66 1.78 -0.58
N THR A 102 22.63 0.48 -0.32
CA THR A 102 23.74 -0.48 -0.43
C THR A 102 23.45 -1.54 -1.47
#